data_AF-A0A388P8Z1-F1
#
_entry.id   AF-A0A388P8Z1-F1
#
_cell.length_a   1.000
_cell.length_b   1.000
_cell.length_c   1.000
_cell.angle_alpha   90.00
_cell.angle_beta   90.00
_cell.angle_gamma   90.00
#
_symmetry.space_group_name_H-M   'P 1'
#
loop_
_entity.id
_entity.type
_entity.pdbx_description
1 polymer ?
#
loop_
_entity_poly.entity_id
_entity_poly.type
_entity_poly.pdbx_seq_one_letter_code
_entity_poly.pdbx_strand_id
1 'polypeptide(L)'
;MPDSDVRKNAFLVAEASRSKLPADVYAKALDDAEPRVRLAALRAMGAAPLEASAGALLLSAQARMTDDWSKAAATAAAAANPGPVLAGILSGPADAAGADFARTLAASLSGDDATTVLTAAAKSANKPVAIAVIREIAARRVAAPASLDAPRAALRTLIADQDSAISGSAAAIAALWFTDGSLKTELAAVADRLLPLLGDAKVSIEAQVAAARVIVLLRDANPQVRPALTQALAGSNEAVAVATAGALAASGDASVGKLLYAAFPSRPVPTAPLCFPRWSAVPSGLVWCSTPWKPSRSPRCSSDRCRSLSSSAIRTKLSPSARAAVLLKLNAGSSPAKDDIVSKLRAEVEKPGDAVKGKELFVAACQTCHKIGNVGNDFGPNLQGIGSHRQLRCLCTSWTRTAWSTTNTAPGISR
;
A
#
# COMPACT_ATOMS: atom_id res chain seq x y z
N MET A 1 8.29 42.04 -30.22
CA MET A 1 8.21 41.31 -28.93
C MET A 1 9.31 41.83 -28.01
N PRO A 2 9.10 41.88 -26.68
CA PRO A 2 10.17 42.21 -25.74
C PRO A 2 11.34 41.23 -25.89
N ASP A 3 12.55 41.67 -25.52
CA ASP A 3 13.78 40.89 -25.59
C ASP A 3 13.69 39.54 -24.85
N SER A 4 14.45 38.52 -25.29
CA SER A 4 14.36 37.16 -24.72
C SER A 4 14.75 37.11 -23.24
N ASP A 5 15.69 37.93 -22.78
CA ASP A 5 16.05 38.00 -21.37
C ASP A 5 14.94 38.61 -20.52
N VAL A 6 14.21 39.59 -21.07
CA VAL A 6 13.02 40.18 -20.41
C VAL A 6 11.92 39.13 -20.27
N ARG A 7 11.63 38.38 -21.35
CA ARG A 7 10.61 37.31 -21.32
C ARG A 7 10.96 36.21 -20.32
N LYS A 8 12.21 35.74 -20.35
CA LYS A 8 12.73 34.74 -19.40
C LYS A 8 12.61 35.24 -17.95
N ASN A 9 13.05 36.47 -17.67
CA ASN A 9 13.01 37.03 -16.33
C ASN A 9 11.58 37.21 -15.81
N ALA A 10 10.61 37.51 -16.68
CA ALA A 10 9.20 37.55 -16.29
C ALA A 10 8.71 36.19 -15.74
N PHE A 11 9.09 35.08 -16.36
CA PHE A 11 8.75 33.74 -15.85
C PHE A 11 9.53 33.38 -14.57
N LEU A 12 10.78 33.81 -14.43
CA LEU A 12 11.52 33.62 -13.18
C LEU A 12 10.90 34.41 -12.02
N VAL A 13 10.37 35.60 -12.28
CA VAL A 13 9.60 36.38 -11.29
C VAL A 13 8.29 35.66 -10.95
N ALA A 14 7.58 35.13 -11.95
CA ALA A 14 6.35 34.35 -11.71
C ALA A 14 6.63 33.09 -10.87
N GLU A 15 7.73 32.38 -11.15
CA GLU A 15 8.19 31.23 -10.35
C GLU A 15 8.48 31.65 -8.90
N ALA A 16 9.31 32.68 -8.70
CA ALA A 16 9.71 33.14 -7.37
C ALA A 16 8.53 33.63 -6.53
N SER A 17 7.55 34.28 -7.18
CA SER A 17 6.32 34.77 -6.54
C SER A 17 5.22 33.70 -6.42
N ARG A 18 5.42 32.51 -7.02
CA ARG A 18 4.39 31.46 -7.16
C ARG A 18 3.07 32.00 -7.74
N SER A 19 3.19 32.90 -8.71
CA SER A 19 2.04 33.55 -9.32
C SER A 19 1.29 32.61 -10.25
N LYS A 20 -0.04 32.55 -10.10
CA LYS A 20 -0.91 31.84 -11.04
C LYS A 20 -1.01 32.65 -12.35
N LEU A 21 -0.56 32.06 -13.45
CA LEU A 21 -0.66 32.68 -14.77
C LEU A 21 -1.76 32.02 -15.63
N PRO A 22 -2.41 32.78 -16.53
CA PRO A 22 -3.35 32.22 -17.50
C PRO A 22 -2.71 31.24 -18.48
N ALA A 23 -3.52 30.29 -18.98
CA ALA A 23 -3.07 29.25 -19.90
C ALA A 23 -2.52 29.81 -21.24
N ASP A 24 -3.09 30.90 -21.77
CA ASP A 24 -2.64 31.51 -23.03
C ASP A 24 -1.23 32.14 -22.92
N VAL A 25 -0.86 32.60 -21.72
CA VAL A 25 0.50 33.08 -21.42
C VAL A 25 1.49 31.93 -21.50
N TYR A 26 1.16 30.77 -20.91
CA TYR A 26 2.00 29.58 -21.00
C TYR A 26 2.07 29.01 -22.43
N ALA A 27 0.95 29.01 -23.17
CA ALA A 27 0.94 28.54 -24.56
C ALA A 27 1.98 29.29 -25.42
N LYS A 28 1.97 30.63 -25.36
CA LYS A 28 2.95 31.47 -26.07
C LYS A 28 4.39 31.20 -25.64
N ALA A 29 4.62 30.97 -24.35
CA ALA A 29 5.94 30.76 -23.80
C ALA A 29 6.54 29.39 -24.10
N LEU A 30 5.70 28.35 -24.19
CA LEU A 30 6.12 27.00 -24.56
C LEU A 30 6.46 26.88 -26.04
N ASP A 31 5.92 27.77 -26.87
CA ASP A 31 6.24 27.91 -28.30
C ASP A 31 7.33 28.95 -28.59
N ASP A 32 7.95 29.52 -27.55
CA ASP A 32 9.00 30.53 -27.72
C ASP A 32 10.23 29.95 -28.42
N ALA A 33 10.83 30.72 -29.34
CA ALA A 33 12.03 30.31 -30.07
C ALA A 33 13.22 30.08 -29.11
N GLU A 34 13.33 30.86 -28.03
CA GLU A 34 14.43 30.80 -27.09
C GLU A 34 14.24 29.66 -26.07
N PRO A 35 15.12 28.64 -26.03
CA PRO A 35 15.00 27.50 -25.10
C PRO A 35 14.95 27.91 -23.63
N ARG A 36 15.67 28.97 -23.26
CA ARG A 36 15.69 29.45 -21.87
C ARG A 36 14.36 30.05 -21.43
N VAL A 37 13.59 30.62 -22.35
CA VAL A 37 12.24 31.12 -22.07
C VAL A 37 11.30 29.95 -21.84
N ARG A 38 11.33 28.93 -22.72
CA ARG A 38 10.53 27.70 -22.56
C ARG A 38 10.79 27.02 -21.21
N LEU A 39 12.07 26.86 -20.85
CA LEU A 39 12.47 26.26 -19.58
C LEU A 39 11.99 27.08 -18.36
N ALA A 40 12.12 28.41 -18.41
CA ALA A 40 11.63 29.28 -17.33
C ALA A 40 10.10 29.19 -17.18
N ALA A 41 9.37 29.09 -18.30
CA ALA A 41 7.92 28.90 -18.28
C ALA A 41 7.52 27.56 -17.63
N LEU A 42 8.20 26.46 -17.96
CA LEU A 42 7.97 25.15 -17.32
C LEU A 42 8.22 25.17 -15.82
N ARG A 43 9.29 25.83 -15.38
CA ARG A 43 9.57 26.03 -13.95
C ARG A 43 8.48 26.83 -13.25
N ALA A 44 8.01 27.91 -13.88
CA ALA A 44 6.90 28.71 -13.36
C ALA A 44 5.59 27.89 -13.27
N MET A 45 5.32 27.02 -14.26
CA MET A 45 4.16 26.10 -14.21
C MET A 45 4.23 25.14 -13.02
N GLY A 46 5.42 24.67 -12.65
CA GLY A 46 5.61 23.80 -11.49
C GLY A 46 5.57 24.52 -10.13
N ALA A 47 5.73 25.84 -10.10
CA ALA A 47 5.83 26.62 -8.86
C ALA A 47 4.48 27.10 -8.30
N ALA A 48 3.42 27.10 -9.12
CA ALA A 48 2.09 27.60 -8.76
C ALA A 48 0.99 26.60 -9.18
N PRO A 49 -0.19 26.63 -8.52
CA PRO A 49 -1.33 25.81 -8.94
C PRO A 49 -1.78 26.13 -10.36
N LEU A 50 -1.87 25.10 -11.20
CA LEU A 50 -2.32 25.21 -12.58
C LEU A 50 -3.84 25.14 -12.73
N GLU A 51 -4.34 25.74 -13.80
CA GLU A 51 -5.69 25.45 -14.33
C GLU A 51 -5.67 24.20 -15.19
N ALA A 52 -6.81 23.53 -15.36
CA ALA A 52 -6.91 22.33 -16.18
C ALA A 52 -6.47 22.56 -17.64
N SER A 53 -6.76 23.75 -18.19
CA SER A 53 -6.30 24.18 -19.52
C SER A 53 -4.77 24.27 -19.61
N ALA A 54 -4.11 24.82 -18.58
CA ALA A 54 -2.65 24.86 -18.49
C ALA A 54 -2.04 23.46 -18.30
N GLY A 55 -2.73 22.57 -17.56
CA GLY A 55 -2.36 21.16 -17.45
C GLY A 55 -2.39 20.42 -18.80
N ALA A 56 -3.42 20.66 -19.61
CA ALA A 56 -3.53 20.10 -20.97
C ALA A 56 -2.41 20.62 -21.90
N LEU A 57 -2.07 21.91 -21.79
CA LEU A 57 -0.95 22.52 -22.53
C LEU A 57 0.40 21.89 -22.18
N LEU A 58 0.62 21.53 -20.91
CA LEU A 58 1.87 20.91 -20.49
C LEU A 58 2.12 19.58 -21.21
N LEU A 59 1.09 18.75 -21.34
CA LEU A 59 1.17 17.47 -22.04
C LEU A 59 1.45 17.65 -23.54
N SER A 60 0.70 18.54 -24.20
CA SER A 60 0.87 18.79 -25.64
C SER A 60 2.23 19.43 -25.97
N ALA A 61 2.78 20.23 -25.05
CA ALA A 61 4.13 20.77 -25.17
C ALA A 61 5.17 19.67 -24.97
N GLN A 62 5.02 18.80 -23.96
CA GLN A 62 5.98 17.73 -23.67
C GLN A 62 6.19 16.80 -24.87
N ALA A 63 5.14 16.48 -25.62
CA ALA A 63 5.24 15.65 -26.83
C ALA A 63 6.10 16.27 -27.96
N ARG A 64 6.27 17.60 -27.96
CA ARG A 64 7.03 18.35 -28.97
C ARG A 64 8.45 18.69 -28.51
N MET A 65 8.78 18.47 -27.24
CA MET A 65 10.11 18.74 -26.70
C MET A 65 11.11 17.69 -27.16
N THR A 66 12.22 18.12 -27.76
CA THR A 66 13.28 17.22 -28.23
C THR A 66 14.38 17.05 -27.20
N ASP A 67 14.57 18.03 -26.32
CA ASP A 67 15.67 18.11 -25.38
C ASP A 67 15.34 17.59 -23.96
N ASP A 68 16.33 16.97 -23.30
CA ASP A 68 16.12 16.22 -22.04
C ASP A 68 15.77 17.12 -20.85
N TRP A 69 16.41 18.27 -20.74
CA TRP A 69 16.13 19.31 -19.74
C TRP A 69 14.69 19.86 -19.81
N SER A 70 14.13 20.16 -20.99
CA SER A 70 12.72 20.58 -21.08
C SER A 70 11.77 19.43 -20.74
N LYS A 71 12.05 18.19 -21.19
CA LYS A 71 11.25 17.01 -20.82
C LYS A 71 11.24 16.77 -19.30
N ALA A 72 12.40 16.91 -18.66
CA ALA A 72 12.53 16.79 -17.21
C ALA A 72 11.76 17.90 -16.48
N ALA A 73 11.89 19.15 -16.94
CA ALA A 73 11.16 20.29 -16.37
C ALA A 73 9.65 20.15 -16.54
N ALA A 74 9.17 19.67 -17.70
CA ALA A 74 7.75 19.40 -17.93
C ALA A 74 7.22 18.29 -17.01
N THR A 75 7.99 17.20 -16.86
CA THR A 75 7.63 16.12 -15.93
C THR A 75 7.56 16.60 -14.48
N ALA A 76 8.51 17.44 -14.06
CA ALA A 76 8.50 18.04 -12.72
C ALA A 76 7.31 18.97 -12.51
N ALA A 77 6.98 19.82 -13.50
CA ALA A 77 5.80 20.68 -13.46
C ALA A 77 4.51 19.87 -13.39
N ALA A 78 4.45 18.73 -14.09
CA ALA A 78 3.30 17.84 -14.08
C ALA A 78 3.11 17.16 -12.72
N ALA A 79 4.21 16.68 -12.12
CA ALA A 79 4.20 16.07 -10.80
C ALA A 79 3.81 17.05 -9.69
N ALA A 80 4.11 18.34 -9.84
CA ALA A 80 3.70 19.40 -8.92
C ALA A 80 2.21 19.75 -9.03
N ASN A 81 1.57 19.44 -10.16
CA ASN A 81 0.16 19.76 -10.45
C ASN A 81 -0.63 18.55 -10.97
N PRO A 82 -0.70 17.43 -10.23
CA PRO A 82 -1.24 16.18 -10.74
C PRO A 82 -2.73 16.28 -11.09
N GLY A 83 -3.54 16.99 -10.29
CA GLY A 83 -4.98 17.15 -10.52
C GLY A 83 -5.31 17.85 -11.86
N PRO A 84 -4.86 19.10 -12.06
CA PRO A 84 -5.09 19.84 -13.30
C PRO A 84 -4.54 19.13 -14.55
N VAL A 85 -3.36 18.50 -14.45
CA VAL A 85 -2.74 17.78 -15.59
C VAL A 85 -3.55 16.55 -15.96
N LEU A 86 -3.98 15.75 -14.98
CA LEU A 86 -4.84 14.59 -15.25
C LEU A 86 -6.19 15.00 -15.81
N ALA A 87 -6.79 16.09 -15.32
CA ALA A 87 -8.02 16.62 -15.90
C ALA A 87 -7.83 17.03 -17.38
N GLY A 88 -6.67 17.61 -17.71
CA GLY A 88 -6.27 17.89 -19.09
C GLY A 88 -6.17 16.64 -19.95
N ILE A 89 -5.44 15.61 -19.50
CA ILE A 89 -5.31 14.32 -20.21
C ILE A 89 -6.69 13.68 -20.44
N LEU A 90 -7.56 13.69 -19.43
CA LEU A 90 -8.91 13.15 -19.50
C LEU A 90 -9.82 13.92 -20.47
N SER A 91 -9.56 15.21 -20.72
CA SER A 91 -10.31 15.99 -21.71
C SER A 91 -9.89 15.71 -23.16
N GLY A 92 -8.73 15.08 -23.35
CA GLY A 92 -8.18 14.73 -24.67
C GLY A 92 -8.81 13.48 -25.30
N PRO A 93 -8.36 13.11 -26.51
CA PRO A 93 -8.77 11.87 -27.18
C PRO A 93 -8.30 10.63 -26.40
N ALA A 94 -8.81 9.46 -26.77
CA ALA A 94 -8.39 8.19 -26.18
C ALA A 94 -6.87 7.99 -26.37
N ASP A 95 -6.17 7.72 -25.27
CA ASP A 95 -4.72 7.55 -25.25
C ASP A 95 -4.34 6.37 -24.35
N ALA A 96 -4.16 5.21 -24.95
CA ALA A 96 -3.72 4.01 -24.23
C ALA A 96 -2.25 4.10 -23.80
N ALA A 97 -1.40 4.82 -24.55
CA ALA A 97 0.02 4.95 -24.24
C ALA A 97 0.25 5.86 -23.03
N GLY A 98 -0.58 6.89 -22.86
CA GLY A 98 -0.55 7.81 -21.73
C GLY A 98 -1.14 7.24 -20.43
N ALA A 99 -1.77 6.06 -20.44
CA ALA A 99 -2.43 5.49 -19.26
C ALA A 99 -1.47 5.21 -18.10
N ASP A 100 -0.25 4.73 -18.38
CA ASP A 100 0.75 4.45 -17.35
C ASP A 100 1.34 5.71 -16.72
N PHE A 101 1.55 6.74 -17.54
CA PHE A 101 1.94 8.06 -17.06
C PHE A 101 0.84 8.65 -16.16
N ALA A 102 -0.43 8.60 -16.62
CA ALA A 102 -1.56 9.09 -15.86
C ALA A 102 -1.74 8.33 -14.52
N ARG A 103 -1.55 7.01 -14.51
CA ARG A 103 -1.54 6.21 -13.28
C ARG A 103 -0.45 6.67 -12.31
N THR A 104 0.76 6.94 -12.82
CA THR A 104 1.87 7.41 -11.99
C THR A 104 1.58 8.78 -11.38
N LEU A 105 0.96 9.69 -12.13
CA LEU A 105 0.50 10.98 -11.60
C LEU A 105 -0.64 10.81 -10.59
N ALA A 106 -1.58 9.89 -10.85
CA ALA A 106 -2.69 9.62 -9.93
C ALA A 106 -2.21 9.14 -8.55
N ALA A 107 -1.02 8.51 -8.51
CA ALA A 107 -0.40 8.08 -7.28
C ALA A 107 0.07 9.22 -6.36
N SER A 108 0.13 10.48 -6.80
CA SER A 108 0.45 11.63 -5.94
C SER A 108 -0.76 12.46 -5.51
N LEU A 109 -1.98 12.07 -5.91
CA LEU A 109 -3.19 12.88 -5.68
C LEU A 109 -3.56 13.02 -4.19
N SER A 110 -3.98 14.23 -3.84
CA SER A 110 -4.74 14.53 -2.62
C SER A 110 -6.24 14.28 -2.81
N GLY A 111 -7.04 14.40 -1.74
CA GLY A 111 -8.51 14.26 -1.82
C GLY A 111 -9.17 15.32 -2.70
N ASP A 112 -8.74 16.59 -2.60
CA ASP A 112 -9.29 17.69 -3.39
C ASP A 112 -8.87 17.57 -4.87
N ASP A 113 -7.63 17.16 -5.15
CA ASP A 113 -7.20 16.87 -6.53
C ASP A 113 -7.98 15.70 -7.13
N ALA A 114 -8.23 14.65 -6.34
CA ALA A 114 -9.04 13.52 -6.77
C ALA A 114 -10.46 13.94 -7.18
N THR A 115 -11.05 14.97 -6.54
CA THR A 115 -12.35 15.52 -6.93
C THR A 115 -12.33 16.11 -8.34
N THR A 116 -11.31 16.92 -8.64
CA THR A 116 -11.11 17.50 -9.98
C THR A 116 -10.99 16.41 -11.03
N VAL A 117 -10.18 15.40 -10.74
CA VAL A 117 -9.92 14.27 -11.63
C VAL A 117 -11.16 13.41 -11.87
N LEU A 118 -11.92 13.06 -10.82
CA LEU A 118 -13.15 12.29 -10.95
C LEU A 118 -14.22 13.05 -11.75
N THR A 119 -14.30 14.37 -11.56
CA THR A 119 -15.23 15.22 -12.33
C THR A 119 -14.86 15.26 -13.81
N ALA A 120 -13.56 15.31 -14.14
CA ALA A 120 -13.08 15.22 -15.51
C ALA A 120 -13.32 13.82 -16.11
N ALA A 121 -13.05 12.76 -15.35
CA ALA A 121 -13.23 11.38 -15.78
C ALA A 121 -14.69 11.06 -16.09
N ALA A 122 -15.64 11.61 -15.32
CA ALA A 122 -17.08 11.44 -15.54
C ALA A 122 -17.57 11.96 -16.90
N LYS A 123 -16.80 12.88 -17.53
CA LYS A 123 -17.11 13.47 -18.83
C LYS A 123 -16.15 12.99 -19.94
N SER A 124 -15.21 12.12 -19.61
CA SER A 124 -14.09 11.78 -20.50
C SER A 124 -14.48 10.74 -21.55
N ALA A 125 -14.07 11.00 -22.80
CA ALA A 125 -14.03 10.00 -23.85
C ALA A 125 -12.77 9.11 -23.79
N ASN A 126 -11.75 9.50 -23.02
CA ASN A 126 -10.49 8.78 -22.87
C ASN A 126 -10.60 7.65 -21.83
N LYS A 127 -11.30 6.57 -22.22
CA LYS A 127 -11.55 5.41 -21.35
C LYS A 127 -10.27 4.75 -20.80
N PRO A 128 -9.18 4.53 -21.58
CA PRO A 128 -7.96 3.93 -21.04
C PRO A 128 -7.37 4.71 -19.86
N VAL A 129 -7.29 6.05 -19.98
CA VAL A 129 -6.78 6.91 -18.90
C VAL A 129 -7.76 6.95 -17.73
N ALA A 130 -9.07 7.08 -17.99
CA ALA A 130 -10.08 7.09 -16.93
C ALA A 130 -10.00 5.81 -16.07
N ILE A 131 -9.88 4.63 -16.70
CA ILE A 131 -9.73 3.36 -16.00
C ILE A 131 -8.46 3.37 -15.15
N ALA A 132 -7.31 3.75 -15.72
CA ALA A 132 -6.03 3.74 -15.03
C ALA A 132 -6.04 4.65 -13.78
N VAL A 133 -6.60 5.85 -13.92
CA VAL A 133 -6.62 6.87 -12.87
C VAL A 133 -7.62 6.54 -11.78
N ILE A 134 -8.86 6.20 -12.11
CA ILE A 134 -9.88 5.86 -11.09
C ILE A 134 -9.46 4.62 -10.31
N ARG A 135 -8.88 3.62 -10.99
CA ARG A 135 -8.37 2.41 -10.32
C ARG A 135 -7.25 2.73 -9.34
N GLU A 136 -6.33 3.64 -9.69
CA GLU A 136 -5.24 4.05 -8.80
C GLU A 136 -5.76 4.80 -7.57
N ILE A 137 -6.71 5.72 -7.75
CA ILE A 137 -7.36 6.44 -6.64
C ILE A 137 -8.02 5.44 -5.68
N ALA A 138 -8.75 4.45 -6.22
CA ALA A 138 -9.40 3.41 -5.43
C ALA A 138 -8.37 2.52 -4.69
N ALA A 139 -7.31 2.09 -5.38
CA ALA A 139 -6.27 1.22 -4.83
C ALA A 139 -5.50 1.87 -3.69
N ARG A 140 -5.18 3.16 -3.83
CA ARG A 140 -4.48 3.95 -2.79
C ARG A 140 -5.37 4.36 -1.63
N ARG A 141 -6.69 4.25 -1.79
CA ARG A 141 -7.68 4.71 -0.80
C ARG A 141 -7.44 6.16 -0.42
N VAL A 142 -7.35 7.02 -1.44
CA VAL A 142 -7.17 8.46 -1.27
C VAL A 142 -8.23 8.97 -0.27
N ALA A 143 -7.79 9.81 0.67
CA ALA A 143 -8.68 10.39 1.68
C ALA A 143 -9.80 11.20 1.02
N ALA A 144 -10.96 11.23 1.68
CA ALA A 144 -12.08 12.03 1.20
C ALA A 144 -11.70 13.53 1.13
N PRO A 145 -12.20 14.27 0.13
CA PRO A 145 -12.03 15.72 0.03
C PRO A 145 -12.78 16.45 1.14
N ALA A 146 -12.50 17.75 1.30
CA ALA A 146 -13.17 18.59 2.30
C ALA A 146 -14.67 18.78 2.01
N SER A 147 -15.05 18.83 0.73
CA SER A 147 -16.45 18.94 0.28
C SER A 147 -16.86 17.72 -0.52
N LEU A 148 -18.04 17.19 -0.21
CA LEU A 148 -18.53 15.93 -0.76
C LEU A 148 -19.58 16.08 -1.88
N ASP A 149 -20.08 17.27 -2.17
CA ASP A 149 -21.19 17.44 -3.12
C ASP A 149 -20.76 17.21 -4.57
N ALA A 150 -19.68 17.87 -5.00
CA ALA A 150 -19.10 17.68 -6.33
C ALA A 150 -18.65 16.22 -6.59
N PRO A 151 -17.86 15.57 -5.71
CA PRO A 151 -17.47 14.18 -5.93
C PRO A 151 -18.65 13.22 -5.88
N ARG A 152 -19.71 13.50 -5.10
CA ARG A 152 -20.94 12.67 -5.10
C ARG A 152 -21.59 12.65 -6.48
N ALA A 153 -21.73 13.81 -7.12
CA ALA A 153 -22.28 13.91 -8.46
C ALA A 153 -21.42 13.18 -9.50
N ALA A 154 -20.10 13.40 -9.47
CA ALA A 154 -19.17 12.74 -10.39
C ALA A 154 -19.18 11.22 -10.24
N LEU A 155 -19.17 10.71 -9.00
CA LEU A 155 -19.18 9.28 -8.72
C LEU A 155 -20.48 8.61 -9.10
N ARG A 156 -21.65 9.28 -8.97
CA ARG A 156 -22.91 8.74 -9.51
C ARG A 156 -22.83 8.49 -11.01
N THR A 157 -22.30 9.46 -11.77
CA THR A 157 -22.10 9.29 -13.22
C THR A 157 -21.16 8.12 -13.52
N LEU A 158 -20.03 8.03 -12.82
CA LEU A 158 -19.04 6.97 -13.04
C LEU A 158 -19.55 5.58 -12.62
N ILE A 159 -20.36 5.48 -11.57
CA ILE A 159 -20.99 4.22 -11.13
C ILE A 159 -22.00 3.70 -12.16
N ALA A 160 -22.66 4.62 -12.87
CA ALA A 160 -23.60 4.30 -13.94
C ALA A 160 -22.91 3.96 -15.29
N ASP A 161 -21.58 4.05 -15.37
CA ASP A 161 -20.82 3.71 -16.58
C ASP A 161 -21.01 2.22 -16.93
N GLN A 162 -21.04 1.92 -18.23
CA GLN A 162 -21.19 0.56 -18.75
C GLN A 162 -19.90 -0.25 -18.60
N ASP A 163 -18.75 0.41 -18.51
CA ASP A 163 -17.48 -0.24 -18.22
C ASP A 163 -17.42 -0.70 -16.75
N SER A 164 -17.23 -2.01 -16.55
CA SER A 164 -17.22 -2.62 -15.22
C SER A 164 -16.00 -2.22 -14.38
N ALA A 165 -14.87 -1.88 -15.03
CA ALA A 165 -13.68 -1.40 -14.34
C ALA A 165 -13.87 0.04 -13.84
N ILE A 166 -14.52 0.90 -14.63
CA ILE A 166 -14.88 2.27 -14.21
C ILE A 166 -15.91 2.21 -13.10
N SER A 167 -17.06 1.56 -13.33
CA SER A 167 -18.15 1.52 -12.36
C SER A 167 -17.75 0.85 -11.05
N GLY A 168 -16.99 -0.25 -11.09
CA GLY A 168 -16.48 -0.94 -9.91
C GLY A 168 -15.47 -0.10 -9.11
N SER A 169 -14.52 0.56 -9.78
CA SER A 169 -13.53 1.40 -9.11
C SER A 169 -14.16 2.67 -8.52
N ALA A 170 -15.11 3.28 -9.22
CA ALA A 170 -15.89 4.41 -8.72
C ALA A 170 -16.74 4.01 -7.50
N ALA A 171 -17.39 2.85 -7.53
CA ALA A 171 -18.14 2.32 -6.39
C ALA A 171 -17.24 2.07 -5.17
N ALA A 172 -16.02 1.57 -5.38
CA ALA A 172 -15.03 1.39 -4.32
C ALA A 172 -14.65 2.73 -3.65
N ILE A 173 -14.43 3.78 -4.43
CA ILE A 173 -14.16 5.14 -3.92
C ILE A 173 -15.39 5.67 -3.16
N ALA A 174 -16.58 5.55 -3.76
CA ALA A 174 -17.82 6.02 -3.17
C ALA A 174 -18.12 5.34 -1.82
N ALA A 175 -17.90 4.02 -1.71
CA ALA A 175 -18.07 3.30 -0.46
C ALA A 175 -17.09 3.72 0.64
N LEU A 176 -15.92 4.26 0.27
CA LEU A 176 -14.95 4.80 1.22
C LEU A 176 -15.30 6.23 1.67
N TRP A 177 -15.82 7.06 0.78
CA TRP A 177 -16.06 8.48 1.05
C TRP A 177 -17.47 8.77 1.60
N PHE A 178 -18.47 7.97 1.26
CA PHE A 178 -19.88 8.22 1.60
C PHE A 178 -20.43 7.14 2.53
N THR A 179 -20.53 7.46 3.81
CA THR A 179 -21.14 6.59 4.83
C THR A 179 -22.53 7.07 5.27
N ASP A 180 -22.98 8.20 4.72
CA ASP A 180 -24.30 8.83 4.97
C ASP A 180 -25.47 8.08 4.32
N GLY A 181 -25.19 7.04 3.53
CA GLY A 181 -26.20 6.27 2.79
C GLY A 181 -26.69 6.92 1.50
N SER A 182 -26.16 8.08 1.11
CA SER A 182 -26.61 8.87 -0.06
C SER A 182 -26.42 8.17 -1.41
N LEU A 183 -25.60 7.11 -1.46
CA LEU A 183 -25.31 6.31 -2.66
C LEU A 183 -25.68 4.83 -2.47
N LYS A 184 -26.47 4.48 -1.45
CA LYS A 184 -26.73 3.07 -1.09
C LYS A 184 -27.35 2.28 -2.25
N THR A 185 -28.30 2.87 -2.98
CA THR A 185 -28.99 2.22 -4.11
C THR A 185 -28.03 1.96 -5.25
N GLU A 186 -27.22 2.94 -5.62
CA GLU A 186 -26.23 2.84 -6.69
C GLU A 186 -25.15 1.81 -6.36
N LEU A 187 -24.66 1.80 -5.11
CA LEU A 187 -23.68 0.82 -4.63
C LEU A 187 -24.26 -0.60 -4.57
N ALA A 188 -25.52 -0.76 -4.19
CA ALA A 188 -26.21 -2.06 -4.20
C ALA A 188 -26.32 -2.62 -5.62
N ALA A 189 -26.67 -1.79 -6.60
CA ALA A 189 -26.74 -2.18 -8.01
C ALA A 189 -25.37 -2.63 -8.56
N VAL A 190 -24.27 -1.97 -8.17
CA VAL A 190 -22.92 -2.45 -8.53
C VAL A 190 -22.62 -3.78 -7.87
N ALA A 191 -22.96 -3.95 -6.59
CA ALA A 191 -22.79 -5.22 -5.90
C ALA A 191 -23.54 -6.36 -6.61
N ASP A 192 -24.80 -6.15 -7.01
CA ASP A 192 -25.60 -7.15 -7.74
C ASP A 192 -24.95 -7.57 -9.06
N ARG A 193 -24.31 -6.64 -9.78
CA ARG A 193 -23.60 -6.96 -11.04
C ARG A 193 -22.30 -7.74 -10.80
N LEU A 194 -21.58 -7.44 -9.73
CA LEU A 194 -20.28 -8.05 -9.46
C LEU A 194 -20.40 -9.41 -8.74
N LEU A 195 -21.45 -9.62 -7.94
CA LEU A 195 -21.63 -10.82 -7.12
C LEU A 195 -21.54 -12.13 -7.92
N PRO A 196 -22.21 -12.27 -9.10
CA PRO A 196 -22.10 -13.49 -9.90
C PRO A 196 -20.68 -13.80 -10.36
N LEU A 197 -19.82 -12.78 -10.53
CA LEU A 197 -18.46 -12.95 -11.04
C LEU A 197 -17.56 -13.70 -10.04
N LEU A 198 -17.85 -13.67 -8.74
CA LEU A 198 -16.97 -14.28 -7.72
C LEU A 198 -16.86 -15.81 -7.82
N GLY A 199 -17.88 -16.47 -8.36
CA GLY A 199 -17.98 -17.92 -8.42
C GLY A 199 -18.14 -18.49 -9.84
N ASP A 200 -18.20 -17.64 -10.87
CA ASP A 200 -18.40 -18.09 -12.24
C ASP A 200 -17.10 -18.62 -12.86
N ALA A 201 -17.03 -19.94 -13.06
CA ALA A 201 -15.89 -20.64 -13.65
C ALA A 201 -15.52 -20.17 -15.07
N LYS A 202 -16.41 -19.46 -15.77
CA LYS A 202 -16.16 -18.90 -17.10
C LYS A 202 -15.42 -17.55 -17.07
N VAL A 203 -15.44 -16.87 -15.93
CA VAL A 203 -14.77 -15.57 -15.74
C VAL A 203 -13.30 -15.79 -15.43
N SER A 204 -12.42 -14.96 -16.00
CA SER A 204 -10.98 -15.04 -15.74
C SER A 204 -10.67 -14.81 -14.26
N ILE A 205 -9.67 -15.52 -13.72
CA ILE A 205 -9.26 -15.39 -12.31
C ILE A 205 -8.92 -13.94 -11.95
N GLU A 206 -8.30 -13.20 -12.88
CA GLU A 206 -7.99 -11.78 -12.69
C GLU A 206 -9.26 -10.93 -12.49
N ALA A 207 -10.29 -11.13 -13.32
CA ALA A 207 -11.56 -10.43 -13.19
C ALA A 207 -12.29 -10.82 -11.89
N GLN A 208 -12.26 -12.10 -11.49
CA GLN A 208 -12.80 -12.55 -10.20
C GLN A 208 -12.08 -11.87 -9.01
N VAL A 209 -10.76 -11.77 -9.06
CA VAL A 209 -9.94 -11.09 -8.05
C VAL A 209 -10.25 -9.60 -7.99
N ALA A 210 -10.41 -8.94 -9.14
CA ALA A 210 -10.78 -7.54 -9.22
C ALA A 210 -12.18 -7.30 -8.60
N ALA A 211 -13.17 -8.14 -8.95
CA ALA A 211 -14.51 -8.09 -8.38
C ALA A 211 -14.49 -8.29 -6.86
N ALA A 212 -13.71 -9.26 -6.36
CA ALA A 212 -13.57 -9.52 -4.92
C ALA A 212 -13.07 -8.31 -4.14
N ARG A 213 -12.07 -7.59 -4.66
CA ARG A 213 -11.52 -6.39 -4.01
C ARG A 213 -12.56 -5.27 -3.88
N VAL A 214 -13.39 -5.08 -4.90
CA VAL A 214 -14.45 -4.07 -4.90
C VAL A 214 -15.60 -4.48 -3.97
N ILE A 215 -16.12 -5.71 -4.10
CA ILE A 215 -17.27 -6.20 -3.33
C ILE A 215 -17.03 -6.12 -1.82
N VAL A 216 -15.80 -6.33 -1.35
CA VAL A 216 -15.47 -6.17 0.07
C VAL A 216 -15.78 -4.78 0.61
N LEU A 217 -15.59 -3.74 -0.20
CA LEU A 217 -15.93 -2.36 0.18
C LEU A 217 -17.44 -2.13 0.14
N LEU A 218 -18.17 -2.89 -0.67
CA LEU A 218 -19.63 -2.83 -0.81
C LEU A 218 -20.40 -3.73 0.17
N ARG A 219 -19.72 -4.31 1.19
CA ARG A 219 -20.30 -5.32 2.10
C ARG A 219 -21.55 -4.90 2.87
N ASP A 220 -21.73 -3.59 3.05
CA ASP A 220 -22.87 -3.02 3.78
C ASP A 220 -23.93 -2.43 2.83
N ALA A 221 -23.64 -2.37 1.53
CA ALA A 221 -24.57 -1.89 0.52
C ALA A 221 -25.64 -2.95 0.17
N ASN A 222 -25.27 -4.24 0.20
CA ASN A 222 -26.15 -5.34 -0.17
C ASN A 222 -26.00 -6.54 0.79
N PRO A 223 -27.10 -7.06 1.37
CA PRO A 223 -27.06 -8.15 2.35
C PRO A 223 -26.51 -9.48 1.81
N GLN A 224 -26.59 -9.73 0.49
CA GLN A 224 -26.05 -10.94 -0.14
C GLN A 224 -24.52 -10.96 -0.25
N VAL A 225 -23.88 -9.79 -0.07
CA VAL A 225 -22.43 -9.67 -0.18
C VAL A 225 -21.71 -10.46 0.91
N ARG A 226 -22.14 -10.35 2.17
CA ARG A 226 -21.46 -11.03 3.29
C ARG A 226 -21.49 -12.57 3.16
N PRO A 227 -22.61 -13.21 2.79
CA PRO A 227 -22.63 -14.63 2.42
C PRO A 227 -21.68 -14.96 1.25
N ALA A 228 -21.71 -14.19 0.17
CA ALA A 228 -20.86 -14.45 -1.01
C ALA A 228 -19.36 -14.35 -0.69
N LEU A 229 -18.96 -13.36 0.12
CA LEU A 229 -17.58 -13.24 0.60
C LEU A 229 -17.16 -14.41 1.47
N THR A 230 -18.08 -14.94 2.30
CA THR A 230 -17.83 -16.15 3.11
C THR A 230 -17.61 -17.36 2.22
N GLN A 231 -18.42 -17.53 1.16
CA GLN A 231 -18.24 -18.58 0.16
C GLN A 231 -16.94 -18.42 -0.62
N ALA A 232 -16.59 -17.20 -1.05
CA ALA A 232 -15.33 -16.92 -1.76
C ALA A 232 -14.10 -17.25 -0.91
N LEU A 233 -14.14 -16.96 0.40
CA LEU A 233 -13.08 -17.35 1.33
C LEU A 233 -13.01 -18.86 1.55
N ALA A 234 -14.13 -19.58 1.48
CA ALA A 234 -14.18 -21.03 1.61
C ALA A 234 -13.93 -21.79 0.28
N GLY A 235 -14.01 -21.11 -0.87
CA GLY A 235 -13.99 -21.73 -2.19
C GLY A 235 -12.66 -22.35 -2.60
N SER A 236 -12.63 -23.16 -3.66
CA SER A 236 -11.40 -23.81 -4.14
C SER A 236 -10.41 -22.86 -4.82
N ASN A 237 -10.86 -21.69 -5.31
CA ASN A 237 -10.00 -20.71 -5.96
C ASN A 237 -9.16 -19.92 -4.92
N GLU A 238 -7.88 -20.27 -4.84
CA GLU A 238 -6.94 -19.64 -3.89
C GLU A 238 -6.73 -18.15 -4.17
N ALA A 239 -6.60 -17.74 -5.42
CA ALA A 239 -6.32 -16.35 -5.77
C ALA A 239 -7.46 -15.41 -5.34
N VAL A 240 -8.71 -15.81 -5.60
CA VAL A 240 -9.90 -15.05 -5.19
C VAL A 240 -10.01 -14.97 -3.68
N ALA A 241 -9.71 -16.06 -2.97
CA ALA A 241 -9.76 -16.07 -1.52
C ALA A 241 -8.67 -15.23 -0.86
N VAL A 242 -7.44 -15.26 -1.39
CA VAL A 242 -6.34 -14.41 -0.94
C VAL A 242 -6.66 -12.94 -1.18
N ALA A 243 -7.19 -12.61 -2.35
CA ALA A 243 -7.63 -11.26 -2.67
C ALA A 243 -8.75 -10.80 -1.73
N THR A 244 -9.74 -11.65 -1.48
CA THR A 244 -10.85 -11.38 -0.57
C THR A 244 -10.34 -11.13 0.85
N ALA A 245 -9.48 -12.02 1.37
CA ALA A 245 -8.89 -11.89 2.69
C ALA A 245 -8.02 -10.64 2.81
N GLY A 246 -7.23 -10.31 1.78
CA GLY A 246 -6.40 -9.10 1.72
C GLY A 246 -7.20 -7.82 1.69
N ALA A 247 -8.28 -7.77 0.90
CA ALA A 247 -9.16 -6.60 0.84
C ALA A 247 -9.91 -6.40 2.18
N LEU A 248 -10.40 -7.50 2.76
CA LEU A 248 -11.07 -7.52 4.06
C LEU A 248 -10.11 -7.03 5.15
N ALA A 249 -8.86 -7.46 5.08
CA ALA A 249 -7.82 -7.01 5.98
C ALA A 249 -7.56 -5.51 5.87
N ALA A 250 -7.37 -5.03 4.64
CA ALA A 250 -7.12 -3.63 4.41
C ALA A 250 -8.30 -2.74 4.84
N SER A 251 -9.54 -3.26 4.91
CA SER A 251 -10.74 -2.49 5.30
C SER A 251 -10.66 -1.81 6.68
N GLY A 252 -9.87 -2.36 7.61
CA GLY A 252 -9.75 -1.83 8.98
C GLY A 252 -10.98 -2.05 9.87
N ASP A 253 -12.00 -2.76 9.39
CA ASP A 253 -13.25 -3.02 10.12
C ASP A 253 -13.09 -4.21 11.09
N ALA A 254 -13.27 -3.94 12.38
CA ALA A 254 -13.15 -4.93 13.44
C ALA A 254 -14.13 -6.11 13.32
N SER A 255 -15.30 -5.90 12.69
CA SER A 255 -16.34 -6.92 12.52
C SER A 255 -15.94 -8.02 11.52
N VAL A 256 -15.00 -7.71 10.62
CA VAL A 256 -14.51 -8.61 9.56
C VAL A 256 -13.69 -9.78 10.12
N GLY A 257 -13.14 -9.64 11.33
CA GLY A 257 -12.38 -10.70 12.00
C GLY A 257 -13.20 -11.99 12.18
N LYS A 258 -14.50 -11.89 12.48
CA LYS A 258 -15.39 -13.06 12.59
C LYS A 258 -15.54 -13.79 11.25
N LEU A 259 -15.69 -13.04 10.16
CA LEU A 259 -15.86 -13.56 8.81
C LEU A 259 -14.59 -14.29 8.35
N LEU A 260 -13.41 -13.68 8.56
CA LEU A 260 -12.11 -14.31 8.29
C LEU A 260 -11.85 -15.55 9.16
N TYR A 261 -12.32 -15.55 10.41
CA TYR A 261 -12.18 -16.68 11.31
C TYR A 261 -13.04 -17.87 10.86
N ALA A 262 -14.32 -17.64 10.56
CA ALA A 262 -15.27 -18.67 10.17
C ALA A 262 -14.86 -19.42 8.89
N ALA A 263 -14.15 -18.76 7.97
CA ALA A 263 -13.66 -19.39 6.74
C ALA A 263 -12.35 -20.21 6.89
N PHE A 264 -11.74 -20.21 8.08
CA PHE A 264 -10.48 -20.94 8.35
C PHE A 264 -10.57 -22.47 8.31
N PRO A 265 -11.64 -23.13 8.83
CA PRO A 265 -11.71 -24.59 8.88
C PRO A 265 -12.02 -25.24 7.52
N SER A 266 -12.55 -24.48 6.56
CA SER A 266 -13.11 -25.01 5.30
C SER A 266 -12.08 -25.27 4.19
N ARG A 267 -10.77 -25.05 4.42
CA ARG A 267 -9.71 -25.31 3.43
C ARG A 267 -8.80 -26.49 3.81
N PRO A 268 -8.55 -27.44 2.89
CA PRO A 268 -7.50 -28.44 3.08
C PRO A 268 -6.13 -27.75 2.96
N VAL A 269 -5.50 -27.49 4.10
CA VAL A 269 -4.19 -26.81 4.26
C VAL A 269 -4.27 -25.28 4.02
N PRO A 270 -4.09 -24.45 5.05
CA PRO A 270 -3.78 -23.04 4.87
C PRO A 270 -2.45 -22.92 4.12
N THR A 271 -2.51 -22.57 2.84
CA THR A 271 -1.33 -22.11 2.12
C THR A 271 -0.83 -20.82 2.80
N ALA A 272 0.49 -20.69 2.93
CA ALA A 272 1.17 -19.56 3.57
C ALA A 272 0.63 -18.14 3.19
N PRO A 273 0.18 -17.83 1.95
CA PRO A 273 -0.28 -16.49 1.58
C PRO A 273 -1.56 -16.01 2.30
N LEU A 274 -2.41 -16.90 2.83
CA LEU A 274 -3.61 -16.49 3.59
C LEU A 274 -3.30 -16.13 5.06
N CYS A 275 -2.16 -16.55 5.60
CA CYS A 275 -1.76 -16.22 6.99
C CYS A 275 -1.40 -14.72 7.15
N PHE A 276 -0.92 -14.06 6.09
CA PHE A 276 -0.39 -12.69 6.14
C PHE A 276 -1.47 -11.60 6.19
N PRO A 277 -2.43 -11.49 5.24
CA PRO A 277 -3.51 -10.51 5.31
C PRO A 277 -4.40 -10.71 6.54
N ARG A 278 -4.57 -11.96 7.00
CA ARG A 278 -5.34 -12.32 8.20
C ARG A 278 -4.87 -11.61 9.48
N TRP A 279 -3.59 -11.25 9.57
CA TRP A 279 -3.02 -10.64 10.79
C TRP A 279 -2.79 -9.13 10.65
N SER A 280 -2.49 -8.63 9.45
CA SER A 280 -2.36 -7.20 9.17
C SER A 280 -3.71 -6.45 9.14
N ALA A 281 -4.83 -7.19 9.09
CA ALA A 281 -6.21 -6.70 9.15
C ALA A 281 -6.62 -5.98 10.45
N VAL A 282 -5.83 -6.08 11.51
CA VAL A 282 -6.39 -6.00 12.87
C VAL A 282 -5.71 -4.93 13.73
N PRO A 283 -6.23 -3.70 13.80
CA PRO A 283 -6.02 -2.80 14.93
C PRO A 283 -6.67 -3.36 16.21
N SER A 284 -7.80 -4.06 16.07
CA SER A 284 -8.60 -4.66 17.16
C SER A 284 -8.17 -6.07 17.59
N GLY A 285 -6.89 -6.43 17.36
CA GLY A 285 -6.33 -7.76 17.67
C GLY A 285 -6.28 -8.08 19.16
N LEU A 286 -6.68 -7.11 19.99
CA LEU A 286 -6.75 -7.20 21.43
C LEU A 286 -7.77 -8.25 21.91
N VAL A 287 -8.82 -8.59 21.15
CA VAL A 287 -9.81 -9.60 21.60
C VAL A 287 -9.43 -11.03 21.17
N TRP A 288 -8.65 -11.17 20.10
CA TRP A 288 -8.45 -12.45 19.42
C TRP A 288 -7.27 -13.28 19.93
N CYS A 289 -6.34 -12.67 20.68
CA CYS A 289 -5.34 -13.43 21.44
C CYS A 289 -5.88 -13.92 22.80
N SER A 290 -7.09 -13.50 23.21
CA SER A 290 -7.70 -13.88 24.50
C SER A 290 -8.76 -14.98 24.43
N THR A 291 -9.16 -15.43 23.23
CA THR A 291 -9.93 -16.67 23.12
C THR A 291 -8.99 -17.85 23.32
N PRO A 292 -9.24 -18.78 24.26
CA PRO A 292 -8.35 -19.90 24.50
C PRO A 292 -8.17 -20.67 23.21
N TRP A 293 -6.93 -20.68 22.70
CA TRP A 293 -6.50 -21.63 21.69
C TRP A 293 -6.60 -23.01 22.33
N LYS A 294 -7.77 -23.65 22.24
CA LYS A 294 -7.85 -25.08 22.49
C LYS A 294 -7.10 -25.73 21.33
N PRO A 295 -6.03 -26.52 21.58
CA PRO A 295 -5.33 -27.24 20.54
C PRO A 295 -6.25 -28.36 20.04
N SER A 296 -7.24 -27.99 19.22
CA SER A 296 -7.85 -28.91 18.30
C SER A 296 -6.74 -29.35 17.34
N ARG A 297 -6.49 -30.65 17.30
CA ARG A 297 -5.46 -31.35 16.52
C ARG A 297 -5.61 -31.10 15.01
N SER A 298 -5.37 -29.89 14.53
CA SER A 298 -5.15 -29.64 13.11
C SER A 298 -3.69 -29.24 12.91
N PRO A 299 -2.83 -30.12 12.34
CA PRO A 299 -1.41 -29.87 12.12
C PRO A 299 -1.11 -28.81 11.03
N ARG A 300 -2.09 -27.97 10.65
CA ARG A 300 -2.15 -27.38 9.31
C ARG A 300 -1.50 -25.99 9.16
N CYS A 301 -1.07 -25.35 10.24
CA CYS A 301 -0.12 -24.22 10.16
C CYS A 301 1.10 -24.57 11.01
N SER A 302 2.27 -24.77 10.39
CA SER A 302 3.52 -24.85 11.14
C SER A 302 3.67 -23.58 11.96
N SER A 303 3.66 -23.72 13.28
CA SER A 303 3.55 -22.61 14.24
C SER A 303 4.65 -21.56 14.06
N ASP A 304 5.75 -21.91 13.39
CA ASP A 304 6.91 -21.04 13.21
C ASP A 304 6.69 -20.05 12.05
N ARG A 305 6.13 -20.46 10.91
CA ARG A 305 5.94 -19.54 9.77
C ARG A 305 4.96 -18.40 10.06
N CYS A 306 3.81 -18.69 10.67
CA CYS A 306 2.85 -17.62 11.00
C CYS A 306 3.33 -16.76 12.19
N ARG A 307 4.22 -17.26 13.07
CA ARG A 307 4.74 -16.54 14.26
C ARG A 307 5.91 -15.59 13.92
N SER A 308 6.74 -15.94 12.94
CA SER A 308 7.86 -15.08 12.47
C SER A 308 7.32 -13.83 11.75
N LEU A 309 6.34 -14.03 10.85
CA LEU A 309 5.74 -12.97 10.05
C LEU A 309 4.92 -11.96 10.88
N SER A 310 4.29 -12.41 11.97
CA SER A 310 3.53 -11.53 12.88
C SER A 310 4.40 -10.63 13.73
N SER A 311 5.58 -11.09 14.10
CA SER A 311 6.49 -10.32 14.95
C SER A 311 6.91 -9.00 14.29
N SER A 312 7.12 -9.00 12.96
CA SER A 312 7.45 -7.78 12.21
C SER A 312 6.25 -6.83 12.07
N ALA A 313 5.07 -7.36 11.74
CA ALA A 313 3.84 -6.56 11.61
C ALA A 313 3.40 -5.94 12.94
N ILE A 314 3.46 -6.70 14.04
CA ILE A 314 3.19 -6.21 15.41
C ILE A 314 4.14 -5.05 15.78
N ARG A 315 5.41 -5.12 15.35
CA ARG A 315 6.42 -4.10 15.63
C ARG A 315 6.32 -2.85 14.75
N THR A 316 5.69 -2.92 13.58
CA THR A 316 5.74 -1.83 12.59
C THR A 316 4.38 -1.18 12.36
N LYS A 317 3.26 -1.89 12.58
CA LYS A 317 1.92 -1.41 12.23
C LYS A 317 1.00 -1.12 13.42
N LEU A 318 1.29 -1.68 14.60
CA LEU A 318 0.49 -1.42 15.81
C LEU A 318 1.02 -0.21 16.58
N SER A 319 0.10 0.56 17.16
CA SER A 319 0.43 1.56 18.17
C SER A 319 1.16 0.93 19.36
N PRO A 320 1.97 1.69 20.11
CA PRO A 320 2.71 1.16 21.25
C PRO A 320 1.83 0.43 22.29
N SER A 321 0.63 0.95 22.56
CA SER A 321 -0.32 0.36 23.51
C SER A 321 -0.96 -0.95 22.99
N ALA A 322 -1.38 -0.98 21.71
CA ALA A 322 -1.91 -2.19 21.09
C ALA A 322 -0.83 -3.29 20.98
N ARG A 323 0.41 -2.90 20.70
CA ARG A 323 1.57 -3.81 20.65
C ARG A 323 1.85 -4.45 22.00
N ALA A 324 1.88 -3.67 23.08
CA ALA A 324 2.15 -4.18 24.42
C ALA A 324 1.08 -5.19 24.85
N ALA A 325 -0.20 -4.88 24.64
CA ALA A 325 -1.29 -5.76 25.02
C ALA A 325 -1.38 -7.04 24.15
N VAL A 326 -1.00 -6.99 22.88
CA VAL A 326 -0.88 -8.19 22.03
C VAL A 326 0.28 -9.08 22.48
N LEU A 327 1.46 -8.51 22.78
CA LEU A 327 2.61 -9.27 23.25
C LEU A 327 2.36 -9.94 24.61
N LEU A 328 1.66 -9.25 25.51
CA LEU A 328 1.24 -9.78 26.81
C LEU A 328 0.28 -10.98 26.65
N LYS A 329 -0.69 -10.90 25.74
CA LYS A 329 -1.65 -11.99 25.49
C LYS A 329 -1.06 -13.19 24.75
N LEU A 330 -0.02 -12.97 23.95
CA LEU A 330 0.66 -14.04 23.20
C LEU A 330 1.67 -14.83 24.06
N ASN A 331 1.86 -14.48 25.33
CA ASN A 331 3.02 -14.91 26.13
C ASN A 331 4.34 -14.75 25.36
N ALA A 332 4.42 -13.74 24.50
CA ALA A 332 5.58 -13.46 23.68
C ALA A 332 6.62 -12.74 24.54
N GLY A 333 7.29 -13.48 25.41
CA GLY A 333 8.29 -12.94 26.32
C GLY A 333 8.62 -13.80 27.53
N SER A 334 7.73 -14.71 27.93
CA SER A 334 7.90 -15.52 29.15
C SER A 334 7.32 -16.91 28.94
N SER A 335 8.22 -17.85 28.69
CA SER A 335 7.97 -19.26 29.00
C SER A 335 8.65 -19.48 30.34
N PRO A 336 8.01 -20.12 31.34
CA PRO A 336 8.64 -20.38 32.63
C PRO A 336 10.02 -21.04 32.47
N ALA A 337 10.14 -21.98 31.53
CA ALA A 337 11.41 -22.62 31.20
C ALA A 337 12.48 -21.65 30.63
N LYS A 338 12.06 -20.60 29.91
CA LYS A 338 12.98 -19.57 29.39
C LYS A 338 13.39 -18.59 30.48
N ASP A 339 12.46 -18.18 31.33
CA ASP A 339 12.74 -17.27 32.43
C ASP A 339 13.71 -17.94 33.42
N ASP A 340 13.55 -19.25 33.65
CA ASP A 340 14.47 -20.06 34.44
C ASP A 340 15.87 -20.13 33.81
N ILE A 341 15.97 -20.33 32.50
CA ILE A 341 17.27 -20.38 31.78
C ILE A 341 17.94 -19.00 31.79
N VAL A 342 17.19 -17.93 31.52
CA VAL A 342 17.70 -16.56 31.56
C VAL A 342 18.15 -16.21 32.97
N SER A 343 17.41 -16.62 34.00
CA SER A 343 17.80 -16.44 35.40
C SER A 343 19.08 -17.19 35.73
N LYS A 344 19.24 -18.44 35.26
CA LYS A 344 20.46 -19.24 35.47
C LYS A 344 21.68 -18.66 34.74
N LEU A 345 21.50 -18.12 33.53
CA LEU A 345 22.59 -17.60 32.70
C LEU A 345 22.94 -16.13 32.98
N ARG A 346 22.06 -15.39 33.68
CA ARG A 346 22.26 -13.96 34.00
C ARG A 346 23.58 -13.70 34.70
N ALA A 347 23.87 -14.47 35.76
CA ALA A 347 25.08 -14.30 36.56
C ALA A 347 26.37 -14.55 35.75
N GLU A 348 26.33 -15.41 34.74
CA GLU A 348 27.47 -15.66 33.85
C GLU A 348 27.63 -14.58 32.77
N VAL A 349 26.51 -14.04 32.27
CA VAL A 349 26.48 -13.04 31.19
C VAL A 349 26.86 -11.64 31.68
N GLU A 350 26.66 -11.35 32.97
CA GLU A 350 27.05 -10.10 33.61
C GLU A 350 28.55 -10.05 33.98
N LYS A 351 29.27 -11.18 33.88
CA LYS A 351 30.72 -11.18 34.08
C LYS A 351 31.42 -10.40 32.96
N PRO A 352 32.50 -9.65 33.26
CA PRO A 352 33.33 -9.03 32.23
C PRO A 352 33.85 -10.09 31.26
N GLY A 353 33.68 -9.86 29.96
CA GLY A 353 34.22 -10.75 28.94
C GLY A 353 35.74 -10.64 28.80
N ASP A 354 36.38 -11.72 28.33
CA ASP A 354 37.80 -11.74 27.99
C ASP A 354 37.99 -11.30 26.53
N ALA A 355 38.56 -10.10 26.34
CA ALA A 355 38.76 -9.51 25.01
C ALA A 355 39.76 -10.31 24.14
N VAL A 356 40.74 -10.98 24.75
CA VAL A 356 41.75 -11.76 24.02
C VAL A 356 41.09 -13.02 23.45
N LYS A 357 40.36 -13.77 24.28
CA LYS A 357 39.59 -14.94 23.82
C LYS A 357 38.46 -14.58 22.86
N GLY A 358 37.81 -13.43 23.07
CA GLY A 358 36.79 -12.92 22.16
C GLY A 358 37.34 -12.67 20.75
N LYS A 359 38.58 -12.15 20.66
CA LYS A 359 39.27 -11.97 19.38
C LYS A 359 39.59 -13.31 18.72
N GLU A 360 40.07 -14.30 19.47
CA GLU A 360 40.35 -15.65 18.95
C GLU A 360 39.08 -16.31 18.37
N LEU A 361 37.96 -16.24 19.10
CA LEU A 361 36.66 -16.75 18.64
C LEU A 361 36.15 -16.03 17.39
N PHE A 362 36.31 -14.71 17.33
CA PHE A 362 35.94 -13.94 16.14
C PHE A 362 36.73 -14.39 14.91
N VAL A 363 38.05 -14.54 15.04
CA VAL A 363 38.93 -15.02 13.96
C VAL A 363 38.53 -16.43 13.52
N ALA A 364 38.26 -17.33 14.48
CA ALA A 364 37.98 -18.73 14.20
C ALA A 364 36.61 -18.98 13.54
N ALA A 365 35.56 -18.25 13.95
CA ALA A 365 34.17 -18.60 13.59
C ALA A 365 33.41 -17.51 12.85
N CYS A 366 33.78 -16.24 13.00
CA CYS A 366 32.97 -15.11 12.54
C CYS A 366 33.63 -14.35 11.39
N GLN A 367 34.96 -14.32 11.33
CA GLN A 367 35.75 -13.55 10.36
C GLN A 367 35.45 -13.93 8.90
N THR A 368 35.13 -15.21 8.65
CA THR A 368 34.79 -15.71 7.31
C THR A 368 33.65 -14.91 6.68
N CYS A 369 32.68 -14.49 7.50
CA CYS A 369 31.48 -13.80 7.03
C CYS A 369 31.42 -12.32 7.47
N HIS A 370 31.98 -11.97 8.62
CA HIS A 370 31.79 -10.66 9.25
C HIS A 370 33.10 -9.90 9.42
N LYS A 371 32.97 -8.58 9.54
CA LYS A 371 34.09 -7.64 9.73
C LYS A 371 34.02 -6.92 11.07
N ILE A 372 35.16 -6.70 11.72
CA ILE A 372 35.35 -5.78 12.86
C ILE A 372 36.56 -4.90 12.55
N GLY A 373 36.38 -3.57 12.58
CA GLY A 373 37.38 -2.64 12.07
C GLY A 373 37.74 -2.95 10.62
N ASN A 374 39.03 -3.24 10.38
CA ASN A 374 39.55 -3.66 9.07
C ASN A 374 39.82 -5.17 8.95
N VAL A 375 39.37 -6.00 9.92
CA VAL A 375 39.63 -7.44 9.96
C VAL A 375 38.37 -8.22 9.64
N GLY A 376 38.43 -9.11 8.63
CA GLY A 376 37.33 -9.97 8.17
C GLY A 376 36.75 -9.57 6.83
N ASN A 377 35.62 -10.19 6.48
CA ASN A 377 34.98 -10.03 5.17
C ASN A 377 33.65 -9.28 5.25
N ASP A 378 33.28 -8.59 4.17
CA ASP A 378 32.04 -7.78 4.05
C ASP A 378 30.85 -8.58 3.48
N PHE A 379 30.77 -9.89 3.76
CA PHE A 379 29.63 -10.73 3.33
C PHE A 379 28.41 -10.59 4.24
N GLY A 380 28.65 -10.50 5.55
CA GLY A 380 27.68 -10.24 6.60
C GLY A 380 27.84 -8.83 7.15
N PRO A 381 26.86 -8.34 7.93
CA PRO A 381 26.91 -7.01 8.51
C PRO A 381 28.18 -6.81 9.37
N ASN A 382 28.77 -5.64 9.27
CA ASN A 382 29.92 -5.24 10.09
C ASN A 382 29.53 -5.28 11.59
N LEU A 383 30.35 -5.95 12.40
CA LEU A 383 30.12 -6.18 13.83
C LEU A 383 30.85 -5.13 14.70
N GLN A 384 31.46 -4.11 14.11
CA GLN A 384 32.00 -2.96 14.84
C GLN A 384 30.92 -2.36 15.75
N GLY A 385 31.26 -2.18 17.02
CA GLY A 385 30.34 -1.59 18.00
C GLY A 385 29.33 -2.56 18.60
N ILE A 386 29.30 -3.85 18.24
CA ILE A 386 28.39 -4.83 18.86
C ILE A 386 28.59 -4.96 20.38
N GLY A 387 29.82 -4.75 20.85
CA GLY A 387 30.15 -4.74 22.28
C GLY A 387 29.56 -3.57 23.09
N SER A 388 29.00 -2.55 22.41
CA SER A 388 28.30 -1.43 23.07
C SER A 388 26.87 -1.78 23.49
N HIS A 389 26.32 -2.91 23.01
CA HIS A 389 25.03 -3.40 23.44
C HIS A 389 25.13 -4.02 24.83
N ARG A 390 24.17 -3.71 25.73
CA ARG A 390 24.07 -4.35 27.04
C ARG A 390 24.02 -5.88 26.87
N GLN A 391 24.88 -6.60 27.56
CA GLN A 391 25.04 -8.07 27.45
C GLN A 391 23.70 -8.82 27.66
N LEU A 392 22.88 -8.36 28.61
CA LEU A 392 21.52 -8.86 28.85
C LEU A 392 20.60 -8.73 27.63
N ARG A 393 20.75 -7.65 26.85
CA ARG A 393 19.97 -7.43 25.63
C ARG A 393 20.35 -8.45 24.56
N CYS A 394 21.64 -8.78 24.43
CA CYS A 394 22.13 -9.79 23.49
C CYS A 394 21.70 -11.21 23.88
N LEU A 395 21.66 -11.55 25.18
CA LEU A 395 21.14 -12.83 25.67
C LEU A 395 19.66 -13.03 25.32
N CYS A 396 18.83 -12.00 25.57
CA CYS A 396 17.41 -12.06 25.23
C CYS A 396 17.18 -12.10 23.71
N THR A 397 18.01 -11.44 22.90
CA THR A 397 17.82 -11.37 21.43
C THR A 397 18.41 -12.58 20.68
N SER A 398 19.52 -13.17 21.13
CA SER A 398 20.11 -14.34 20.46
C SER A 398 19.22 -15.58 20.62
N TRP A 399 18.66 -15.82 21.82
CA TRP A 399 17.78 -16.96 22.09
C TRP A 399 16.40 -16.83 21.43
N THR A 400 15.95 -15.62 21.09
CA THR A 400 14.78 -15.46 20.21
C THR A 400 15.04 -15.87 18.77
N ARG A 401 16.32 -15.98 18.32
CA ARG A 401 16.67 -16.51 17.00
C ARG A 401 16.95 -18.02 17.00
N THR A 402 17.65 -18.55 18.00
CA THR A 402 18.06 -19.98 18.02
C THR A 402 16.95 -20.94 18.46
N ALA A 403 15.94 -20.48 19.20
CA ALA A 403 14.80 -21.33 19.58
C ALA A 403 13.82 -21.64 18.43
N TRP A 404 14.19 -21.31 17.18
CA TRP A 404 13.35 -21.45 15.99
C TRP A 404 13.86 -22.51 15.01
N SER A 405 14.86 -23.32 15.38
CA SER A 405 15.35 -24.42 14.51
C SER A 405 15.56 -25.78 15.19
N THR A 406 15.23 -25.97 16.47
CA THR A 406 15.62 -27.21 17.20
C THR A 406 14.53 -27.93 17.99
N THR A 407 13.26 -27.84 17.59
CA THR A 407 12.26 -28.84 18.04
C THR A 407 12.04 -29.89 16.96
N ASN A 408 13.02 -30.77 16.80
CA ASN A 408 12.83 -32.07 16.15
C ASN A 408 13.65 -33.11 16.94
N THR A 409 13.11 -33.52 18.08
CA THR A 409 13.45 -34.80 18.71
C THR A 409 12.14 -35.50 19.01
N ALA A 410 11.85 -36.52 18.19
CA ALA A 410 10.77 -37.45 18.42
C ALA A 410 11.02 -38.21 19.74
N PRO A 411 10.00 -38.43 20.60
CA PRO A 411 10.15 -39.31 21.74
C PRO A 411 10.23 -40.76 21.25
N GLY A 412 11.26 -41.47 21.73
CA GLY A 412 11.54 -42.86 21.39
C GLY A 412 10.39 -43.80 21.70
N ILE A 413 10.19 -44.75 20.79
CA ILE A 413 9.42 -45.97 21.04
C ILE A 413 10.40 -46.97 21.64
N SER A 414 10.19 -47.29 22.91
CA SER A 414 10.84 -48.39 23.61
C SER A 414 10.03 -49.67 23.43
N ARG A 415 10.46 -50.55 22.54
CA ARG A 415 10.84 -51.96 22.76
C ARG A 415 11.16 -52.62 21.44
#